data_AF-A0A0A9WY10-F1
#
_entry.id   AF-A0A0A9WY10-F1
#
_cell.length_a   1.000
_cell.length_b   1.000
_cell.length_c   1.000
_cell.angle_alpha   90.00
_cell.angle_beta   90.00
_cell.angle_gamma   90.00
#
_symmetry.space_group_name_H-M   'P 1'
#
loop_
_entity.id
_entity.type
_entity.pdbx_description
1 polymer ?
#
loop_
_entity_poly.entity_id
_entity_poly.type
_entity_poly.pdbx_seq_one_letter_code
_entity_poly.pdbx_strand_id
1 'polypeptide(L)'
;FLYFIATHFTTAITHILSLLTLLYHKQPLHTMATPTAAATSQRAKAHQSHRRPHRSWNVYVNRSLKSINNQMSMSSRTMCIFNGFVNDMFERIATEAATLVRVNKRRTLGARELQTAVRIVLPAELAKHAMAEGTKAVSASAH
;
A
#
# COMPACT_ATOMS: atom_id res chain seq x y z
N PHE A 1 15.51 -45.34 22.44
CA PHE A 1 14.13 -45.32 21.92
C PHE A 1 13.59 -43.88 21.75
N LEU A 2 13.62 -43.03 22.78
CA LEU A 2 13.17 -41.62 22.69
C LEU A 2 13.93 -40.77 21.66
N TYR A 3 15.25 -40.98 21.52
CA TYR A 3 16.07 -40.26 20.53
C TYR A 3 15.73 -40.65 19.08
N PHE A 4 15.26 -41.88 18.87
CA PHE A 4 14.83 -42.38 17.56
C PHE A 4 13.50 -41.74 17.14
N ILE A 5 12.57 -41.58 18.08
CA ILE A 5 11.29 -40.88 17.83
C ILE A 5 11.54 -39.39 17.55
N ALA A 6 12.44 -38.75 18.31
CA ALA A 6 12.78 -37.34 18.13
C ALA A 6 13.47 -37.04 16.79
N THR A 7 14.33 -37.94 16.30
CA THR A 7 15.03 -37.80 15.02
C THR A 7 14.09 -38.02 13.82
N HIS A 8 13.13 -38.96 13.91
CA HIS A 8 12.10 -39.12 12.88
C HIS A 8 11.12 -37.93 12.82
N PHE A 9 10.78 -37.32 13.95
CA PHE A 9 9.88 -36.17 13.98
C PHE A 9 10.53 -34.90 13.40
N THR A 10 11.80 -34.66 13.73
CA THR A 10 12.55 -33.49 13.21
C THR A 10 12.86 -33.62 11.72
N THR A 11 13.16 -34.82 11.23
CA THR A 11 13.34 -35.08 9.80
C THR A 11 12.03 -34.96 9.01
N ALA A 12 10.89 -35.37 9.59
CA ALA A 12 9.58 -35.15 8.96
C ALA A 12 9.26 -33.65 8.80
N ILE A 13 9.56 -32.84 9.82
CA ILE A 13 9.36 -31.39 9.77
C ILE A 13 10.26 -30.73 8.72
N THR A 14 11.52 -31.14 8.61
CA THR A 14 12.44 -30.56 7.61
C THR A 14 12.06 -30.93 6.17
N HIS A 15 11.55 -32.15 5.94
CA HIS A 15 11.01 -32.54 4.63
C HIS A 15 9.76 -31.75 4.25
N ILE A 16 8.85 -31.49 5.19
CA ILE A 16 7.65 -30.68 4.94
C ILE A 16 8.03 -29.23 4.59
N LEU A 17 8.97 -28.62 5.34
CA LEU A 17 9.48 -27.28 5.06
C LEU A 17 10.25 -27.20 3.72
N SER A 18 10.99 -28.24 3.35
CA SER A 18 11.67 -28.33 2.05
C SER A 18 10.69 -28.46 0.87
N LEU A 19 9.60 -29.23 1.02
CA LEU A 19 8.52 -29.30 0.03
C LEU A 19 7.75 -27.98 -0.09
N LEU A 20 7.53 -27.27 1.03
CA LEU A 20 6.93 -25.94 1.02
C LEU A 20 7.83 -24.91 0.31
N THR A 21 9.15 -25.03 0.49
CA THR A 21 10.16 -24.19 -0.17
C THR A 21 10.25 -24.49 -1.67
N LEU A 22 10.13 -25.74 -2.09
CA LEU A 22 10.05 -26.14 -3.51
C LEU A 22 8.75 -25.68 -4.17
N LEU A 23 7.62 -25.68 -3.45
CA LEU A 23 6.36 -25.08 -3.94
C LEU A 23 6.44 -23.55 -4.06
N TYR A 24 7.29 -22.89 -3.26
CA TYR A 24 7.52 -21.44 -3.35
C TYR A 24 8.57 -21.05 -4.41
N HIS A 25 9.29 -22.00 -5.00
CA HIS A 25 10.38 -21.74 -5.95
C HIS A 25 10.00 -21.83 -7.45
N LYS A 26 8.71 -21.98 -7.79
CA LYS A 26 8.24 -21.96 -9.18
C LYS A 26 7.41 -20.71 -9.50
N GLN A 27 8.09 -19.58 -9.69
CA GLN A 27 7.65 -18.56 -10.65
C GLN A 27 8.86 -17.94 -11.38
N PRO A 28 9.39 -18.59 -12.44
CA PRO A 28 10.04 -17.84 -13.50
C PRO A 28 8.96 -17.11 -14.31
N LEU A 29 9.09 -15.79 -14.35
CA LEU A 29 8.43 -14.88 -15.28
C LEU A 29 8.66 -15.38 -16.72
N HIS A 30 7.63 -15.96 -17.35
CA HIS A 30 7.59 -16.18 -18.79
C HIS A 30 6.71 -15.10 -19.42
N THR A 31 7.38 -14.06 -19.90
CA THR A 31 6.95 -13.24 -21.02
C THR A 31 6.75 -14.15 -22.24
N MET A 32 5.49 -14.39 -22.63
CA MET A 32 5.17 -14.79 -23.99
C MET A 32 4.49 -13.62 -24.68
N ALA A 33 5.25 -13.02 -25.60
CA ALA A 33 4.72 -12.20 -26.67
C ALA A 33 3.87 -13.10 -27.59
N THR A 34 2.65 -12.65 -27.88
CA THR A 34 1.94 -13.03 -29.10
C THR A 34 1.74 -11.75 -29.92
N PRO A 35 2.21 -11.70 -31.19
CA PRO A 35 1.92 -10.60 -32.08
C PRO A 35 0.53 -10.82 -32.67
N THR A 36 -0.49 -10.13 -32.13
CA THR A 36 -1.76 -10.02 -32.84
C THR A 36 -1.70 -8.81 -33.76
N ALA A 37 -1.83 -9.11 -35.04
CA ALA A 37 -1.66 -8.24 -36.19
C ALA A 37 -2.48 -6.93 -36.11
N ALA A 38 -1.88 -5.90 -36.73
CA ALA A 38 -2.44 -4.59 -36.95
C ALA A 38 -3.75 -4.63 -37.75
N ALA A 39 -4.76 -3.92 -37.26
CA ALA A 39 -5.82 -3.33 -38.07
C ALA A 39 -5.76 -1.82 -37.86
N THR A 40 -5.12 -1.12 -38.80
CA THR A 40 -4.98 0.34 -38.80
C THR A 40 -6.32 0.98 -39.15
N SER A 41 -7.07 1.43 -38.14
CA SER A 41 -8.16 2.39 -38.30
C SER A 41 -7.62 3.78 -37.94
N GLN A 42 -7.31 4.57 -38.96
CA GLN A 42 -6.90 5.97 -38.82
C GLN A 42 -8.11 6.79 -38.31
N ARG A 43 -8.26 6.88 -36.99
CA ARG A 43 -9.18 7.85 -36.38
C ARG A 43 -8.49 9.22 -36.37
N ALA A 44 -9.10 10.18 -37.05
CA ALA A 44 -8.65 11.56 -37.16
C ALA A 44 -8.16 12.12 -35.81
N LYS A 45 -7.00 12.78 -35.85
CA LYS A 45 -6.37 13.43 -34.69
C LYS A 45 -7.25 14.60 -34.22
N ALA A 46 -8.21 14.31 -33.37
CA ALA A 46 -8.91 15.32 -32.58
C ALA A 46 -7.91 15.93 -31.60
N HIS A 47 -7.84 17.26 -31.55
CA HIS A 47 -7.02 18.05 -30.65
C HIS A 47 -6.98 17.42 -29.24
N GLN A 48 -5.83 16.85 -28.88
CA GLN A 48 -5.63 16.24 -27.58
C GLN A 48 -5.47 17.38 -26.57
N SER A 49 -6.62 17.87 -26.09
CA SER A 49 -6.69 18.75 -24.92
C SER A 49 -5.83 18.14 -23.83
N HIS A 50 -4.88 18.92 -23.33
CA HIS A 50 -3.95 18.55 -22.25
C HIS A 50 -4.76 18.33 -20.98
N ARG A 51 -5.45 17.19 -20.90
CA ARG A 51 -6.27 16.80 -19.76
C ARG A 51 -5.29 16.56 -18.62
N ARG A 52 -5.35 17.43 -17.61
CA ARG A 52 -4.52 17.30 -16.40
C ARG A 52 -4.65 15.86 -15.90
N PRO A 53 -3.53 15.15 -15.65
CA PRO A 53 -3.60 13.79 -15.15
C PRO A 53 -4.37 13.82 -13.83
N HIS A 54 -5.50 13.10 -13.79
CA HIS A 54 -6.25 12.90 -12.57
C HIS A 54 -5.38 12.12 -11.60
N ARG A 55 -4.83 12.80 -10.58
CA ARG A 55 -3.99 12.16 -9.57
C ARG A 55 -4.88 11.24 -8.74
N SER A 56 -4.61 9.94 -8.79
CA SER A 56 -5.32 8.93 -8.00
C SER A 56 -4.36 8.16 -7.12
N TRP A 57 -4.89 7.60 -6.04
CA TRP A 57 -4.12 6.80 -5.09
C TRP A 57 -3.90 5.34 -5.53
N ASN A 58 -4.35 4.98 -6.74
CA ASN A 58 -4.45 3.59 -7.20
C ASN A 58 -3.13 2.82 -7.12
N VAL A 59 -2.01 3.45 -7.49
CA VAL A 59 -0.69 2.80 -7.46
C VAL A 59 -0.28 2.47 -6.02
N TYR A 60 -0.56 3.37 -5.07
CA TYR A 60 -0.22 3.22 -3.67
C TYR A 60 -1.11 2.17 -2.99
N VAL A 61 -2.42 2.23 -3.24
CA VAL A 61 -3.38 1.23 -2.72
C VAL A 61 -3.03 -0.17 -3.21
N ASN A 62 -2.70 -0.32 -4.51
CA ASN A 62 -2.27 -1.62 -5.04
C ASN A 62 -0.93 -2.09 -4.46
N ARG A 63 0.02 -1.18 -4.20
CA ARG A 63 1.29 -1.53 -3.56
C ARG A 63 1.08 -2.02 -2.13
N SER A 64 0.25 -1.31 -1.36
CA SER A 64 -0.11 -1.70 0.01
C SER A 64 -0.91 -3.00 0.06
N LEU A 65 -1.76 -3.26 -0.93
CA LEU A 65 -2.48 -4.53 -1.03
C LEU A 65 -1.52 -5.70 -1.27
N LYS A 66 -0.60 -5.53 -2.23
CA LYS A 66 0.37 -6.55 -2.60
C LYS A 66 1.39 -6.85 -1.49
N SER A 67 1.68 -5.90 -0.60
CA SER A 67 2.50 -6.18 0.58
C SER A 67 1.83 -7.11 1.60
N ILE A 68 0.50 -7.25 1.54
CA ILE A 68 -0.26 -8.17 2.39
C ILE A 68 -0.46 -9.51 1.67
N ASN A 69 -0.93 -9.49 0.42
CA ASN A 69 -1.13 -10.67 -0.41
C ASN A 69 -0.84 -10.36 -1.89
N ASN A 70 0.17 -11.00 -2.46
CA ASN A 70 0.61 -10.78 -3.84
C ASN A 70 -0.33 -11.34 -4.92
N GLN A 71 -1.23 -12.26 -4.57
CA GLN A 71 -2.25 -12.82 -5.47
C GLN A 71 -3.57 -12.03 -5.44
N MET A 72 -3.73 -11.11 -4.48
CA MET A 72 -4.96 -10.34 -4.33
C MET A 72 -4.99 -9.13 -5.29
N SER A 73 -6.16 -8.88 -5.88
CA SER A 73 -6.42 -7.68 -6.69
C SER A 73 -7.79 -7.10 -6.36
N MET A 74 -7.95 -5.79 -6.56
CA MET A 74 -9.20 -5.07 -6.30
C MET A 74 -9.92 -4.72 -7.61
N SER A 75 -11.24 -4.78 -7.58
CA SER A 75 -12.07 -4.30 -8.69
C SER A 75 -11.93 -2.78 -8.89
N SER A 76 -12.27 -2.30 -10.09
CA SER A 76 -12.28 -0.86 -10.40
C SER A 76 -13.24 -0.06 -9.50
N ARG A 77 -14.41 -0.63 -9.17
CA ARG A 77 -15.38 -0.02 -8.25
C ARG A 77 -14.82 0.11 -6.84
N THR A 78 -14.19 -0.95 -6.33
CA THR A 78 -13.52 -0.95 -5.03
C THR A 78 -12.42 0.11 -4.99
N MET A 79 -11.64 0.24 -6.07
CA MET A 79 -10.60 1.25 -6.18
C MET A 79 -11.14 2.69 -6.09
N CYS A 80 -12.28 2.98 -6.72
CA CYS A 80 -12.92 4.29 -6.59
C CYS A 80 -13.31 4.61 -5.13
N ILE A 81 -13.84 3.62 -4.41
CA ILE A 81 -14.19 3.75 -2.99
C ILE A 81 -12.94 4.04 -2.16
N PHE A 82 -11.85 3.29 -2.37
CA PHE A 82 -10.59 3.52 -1.66
C PHE A 82 -9.98 4.89 -1.96
N ASN A 83 -10.04 5.35 -3.21
CA ASN A 83 -9.56 6.68 -3.56
C ASN A 83 -10.36 7.78 -2.84
N GLY A 84 -11.67 7.62 -2.71
CA GLY A 84 -12.52 8.50 -1.91
C GLY A 84 -12.20 8.43 -0.42
N PHE A 85 -12.03 7.24 0.14
CA PHE A 85 -11.69 7.02 1.55
C PHE A 85 -10.38 7.71 1.93
N VAL A 86 -9.32 7.57 1.11
CA VAL A 86 -8.02 8.21 1.38
C VAL A 86 -8.17 9.73 1.37
N ASN A 87 -8.96 10.29 0.45
CA ASN A 87 -9.20 11.72 0.40
C ASN A 87 -9.99 12.23 1.62
N ASP A 88 -11.06 11.54 2.04
CA ASP A 88 -11.84 11.91 3.24
C ASP A 88 -10.94 11.89 4.50
N MET A 89 -10.15 10.84 4.68
CA MET A 89 -9.22 10.75 5.80
C MET A 89 -8.13 11.84 5.76
N PHE A 90 -7.57 12.12 4.58
CA PHE A 90 -6.59 13.17 4.41
C PHE A 90 -7.16 14.54 4.74
N GLU A 91 -8.35 14.85 4.24
CA GLU A 91 -9.00 16.15 4.44
C GLU A 91 -9.38 16.38 5.91
N ARG A 92 -9.88 15.34 6.59
CA ARG A 92 -10.13 15.38 8.04
C ARG A 92 -8.86 15.68 8.84
N ILE A 93 -7.77 14.96 8.58
CA ILE A 93 -6.49 15.17 9.28
C ILE A 93 -5.91 16.55 8.96
N ALA A 94 -5.94 16.97 7.70
CA ALA A 94 -5.44 18.27 7.28
C ALA A 94 -6.21 19.43 7.92
N THR A 95 -7.54 19.28 8.03
CA THR A 95 -8.40 20.28 8.66
C THR A 95 -8.08 20.43 10.15
N GLU A 96 -7.98 19.33 10.88
CA GLU A 96 -7.61 19.35 12.31
C GLU A 96 -6.19 19.91 12.52
N ALA A 97 -5.24 19.51 11.68
CA ALA A 97 -3.87 20.03 11.75
C ALA A 97 -3.82 21.54 11.46
N ALA A 98 -4.59 22.03 10.49
CA ALA A 98 -4.70 23.45 10.19
C ALA A 98 -5.33 24.24 11.36
N THR A 99 -6.35 23.68 12.01
CA THR A 99 -6.94 24.25 13.22
C THR A 99 -5.91 24.36 14.34
N LEU A 100 -5.12 23.31 14.59
CA LEU A 100 -4.05 23.33 15.61
C LEU A 100 -2.98 24.38 15.34
N VAL A 101 -2.57 24.55 14.07
CA VAL A 101 -1.61 25.60 13.68
C VAL A 101 -2.16 27.00 14.00
N ARG A 102 -3.44 27.24 13.69
CA ARG A 102 -4.13 28.51 13.96
C ARG A 102 -4.26 28.78 15.46
N VAL A 103 -4.67 27.78 16.25
CA VAL A 103 -4.79 27.89 17.71
C VAL A 103 -3.43 28.22 18.35
N ASN A 104 -2.36 27.60 17.87
CA ASN A 104 -1.01 27.84 18.36
C ASN A 104 -0.36 29.11 17.77
N LYS A 105 -1.08 29.90 16.96
CA LYS A 105 -0.59 31.12 16.30
C LYS A 105 0.69 30.90 15.46
N ARG A 106 0.86 29.70 14.92
CA ARG A 106 2.00 29.36 14.05
C ARG A 106 1.62 29.59 12.58
N ARG A 107 2.63 29.76 11.73
CA ARG A 107 2.46 29.90 10.26
C ARG A 107 2.88 28.64 9.49
N THR A 108 3.48 27.67 10.17
CA THR A 108 4.03 26.46 9.58
C THR A 108 3.42 25.25 10.27
N LEU A 109 2.95 24.29 9.46
CA LEU A 109 2.49 22.99 9.94
C LEU A 109 3.70 22.10 10.21
N GLY A 110 3.85 21.64 11.46
CA GLY A 110 4.91 20.73 11.86
C GLY A 110 4.42 19.31 12.10
N ALA A 111 5.37 18.40 12.31
CA ALA A 111 5.06 17.00 12.66
C ALA A 111 4.26 16.88 13.96
N ARG A 112 4.45 17.80 14.91
CA ARG A 112 3.70 17.82 16.18
C ARG A 112 2.20 18.06 15.94
N GLU A 113 1.85 19.07 15.15
CA GLU A 113 0.45 19.36 14.84
C GLU A 113 -0.20 18.21 14.06
N LEU A 114 0.54 17.57 13.15
CA LEU A 114 0.08 16.38 12.44
C LEU A 114 -0.15 15.19 13.37
N GLN A 115 0.77 14.91 14.31
CA GLN A 115 0.63 13.85 15.29
C GLN A 115 -0.59 14.05 16.19
N THR A 116 -0.81 15.28 16.65
CA THR A 116 -2.00 15.61 17.46
C THR A 116 -3.28 15.49 16.64
N ALA A 117 -3.30 15.96 15.39
CA ALA A 117 -4.45 15.81 14.50
C ALA A 117 -4.82 14.33 14.27
N VAL A 118 -3.84 13.46 14.06
CA VAL A 118 -4.07 12.02 13.90
C VAL A 118 -4.73 11.40 15.14
N ARG A 119 -4.34 11.82 16.35
CA ARG A 119 -4.98 11.37 17.60
C ARG A 119 -6.42 11.86 17.76
N ILE A 120 -6.76 13.00 17.18
CA ILE A 120 -8.12 13.56 17.21
C ILE A 120 -9.01 12.81 16.24
N VAL A 121 -8.52 12.55 15.02
CA VAL A 121 -9.31 11.96 13.95
C VAL A 121 -9.50 10.44 14.11
N LEU A 122 -8.50 9.73 14.62
CA LEU A 122 -8.53 8.27 14.70
C LEU A 122 -8.92 7.76 16.10
N PRO A 123 -9.63 6.62 16.18
CA PRO A 123 -9.79 5.88 17.43
C PRO A 123 -8.45 5.53 18.07
N ALA A 124 -8.43 5.41 19.40
CA ALA A 124 -7.20 5.27 20.19
C ALA A 124 -6.28 4.13 19.73
N GLU A 125 -6.82 2.94 19.42
CA GLU A 125 -6.00 1.80 18.98
C GLU A 125 -5.39 2.04 17.59
N LEU A 126 -6.15 2.61 16.64
CA LEU A 126 -5.63 2.93 15.31
C LEU A 126 -4.61 4.08 15.35
N ALA A 127 -4.82 5.06 16.22
CA ALA A 127 -3.92 6.19 16.39
C ALA A 127 -2.52 5.73 16.84
N LYS A 128 -2.42 4.73 17.73
CA LYS A 128 -1.14 4.16 18.19
C LYS A 128 -0.33 3.62 17.02
N HIS A 129 -0.94 2.78 16.19
CA HIS A 129 -0.28 2.19 15.02
C HIS A 129 0.07 3.25 13.98
N ALA A 130 -0.85 4.17 13.68
CA ALA A 130 -0.61 5.24 12.70
C ALA A 130 0.57 6.15 13.10
N MET A 131 0.70 6.48 14.39
CA MET A 131 1.84 7.27 14.88
C MET A 131 3.17 6.51 14.80
N ALA A 132 3.17 5.21 15.11
CA ALA A 132 4.36 4.38 15.04
C ALA A 132 4.87 4.31 13.59
N GLU A 133 3.98 4.05 12.63
CA GLU A 133 4.30 4.05 11.20
C GLU A 133 4.76 5.43 10.71
N GLY A 134 4.09 6.51 11.14
CA GLY A 134 4.47 7.87 10.78
C GLY A 134 5.88 8.23 11.26
N THR A 135 6.23 7.87 12.49
CA THR A 135 7.57 8.12 13.05
C THR A 135 8.65 7.34 12.29
N LYS A 136 8.37 6.07 11.98
CA LYS A 136 9.26 5.23 11.17
C LYS A 136 9.50 5.83 9.78
N ALA A 137 8.46 6.34 9.14
CA ALA A 137 8.56 6.97 7.82
C ALA A 137 9.42 8.25 7.85
N VAL A 138 9.25 9.10 8.87
CA VAL A 138 10.05 10.33 9.04
C VAL A 138 11.54 9.99 9.21
N SER A 139 11.86 9.00 10.05
CA SER A 139 13.24 8.55 10.22
C SER A 139 13.84 7.99 8.93
N ALA A 140 13.06 7.24 8.15
CA ALA A 140 13.52 6.70 6.87
C ALA A 140 13.77 7.77 5.79
N SER A 141 13.11 8.93 5.88
CA SER A 141 13.29 10.05 4.94
C SER A 141 14.46 10.98 5.26
N ALA A 142 15.10 10.82 6.43
CA ALA A 142 16.19 11.68 6.90
C ALA A 142 17.59 11.21 6.42
N HIS A 143 17.63 10.30 5.44
CA HIS A 143 18.83 9.78 4.79
C HIS A 143 18.69 9.96 3.27
#